data_AF-A0A444ZHA6-F1
#
_entry.id   AF-A0A444ZHA6-F1
#
_cell.length_a   1.000
_cell.length_b   1.000
_cell.length_c   1.000
_cell.angle_alpha   90.00
_cell.angle_beta   90.00
_cell.angle_gamma   90.00
#
_symmetry.space_group_name_H-M   'P 1'
#
loop_
_entity.id
_entity.type
_entity.pdbx_description
1 polymer ?
#
loop_
_entity_poly.entity_id
_entity_poly.type
_entity_poly.pdbx_seq_one_letter_code
_entity_poly.pdbx_strand_id
1 'polypeptide(L)'
;MDENTGQTIIHKAVMHRQASIFNLIHEIGFVKDVIVTMIDTESNTLLHLAAKRAPPQRQLELVSGAAFQMCLELVWFKVRVN
;
A
#
# COMPACT_ATOMS: atom_id res chain seq x y z
N MET A 1 -8.84 -13.28 -2.38
CA MET A 1 -9.36 -12.17 -1.56
C MET A 1 -9.45 -12.69 -0.15
N ASP A 2 -9.00 -11.94 0.85
CA ASP A 2 -9.16 -12.32 2.25
C ASP A 2 -10.66 -12.28 2.58
N GLU A 3 -11.23 -13.42 2.97
CA GLU A 3 -12.68 -13.59 3.14
C GLU A 3 -13.21 -12.82 4.36
N ASN A 4 -12.36 -12.57 5.35
CA ASN A 4 -12.74 -11.86 6.58
C ASN A 4 -12.72 -10.34 6.38
N THR A 5 -11.73 -9.84 5.65
CA THR A 5 -11.50 -8.39 5.49
C THR A 5 -11.96 -7.86 4.13
N GLY A 6 -12.24 -8.73 3.16
CA GLY A 6 -12.50 -8.34 1.77
C GLY A 6 -11.26 -7.77 1.06
N GLN A 7 -10.09 -7.82 1.69
CA GLN A 7 -8.88 -7.22 1.14
C GLN A 7 -8.24 -8.15 0.10
N THR A 8 -7.92 -7.58 -1.06
CA THR A 8 -7.12 -8.26 -2.07
C THR A 8 -5.62 -8.08 -1.82
N ILE A 9 -4.78 -8.75 -2.60
CA ILE A 9 -3.33 -8.65 -2.49
C ILE A 9 -2.82 -7.21 -2.68
N ILE A 10 -3.46 -6.40 -3.52
CA ILE A 10 -3.05 -5.00 -3.71
C ILE A 10 -3.42 -4.13 -2.49
N HIS A 11 -4.54 -4.41 -1.82
CA HIS A 11 -4.91 -3.72 -0.57
C HIS A 11 -3.84 -3.94 0.48
N LYS A 12 -3.41 -5.20 0.66
CA LYS A 12 -2.32 -5.55 1.58
C LYS A 12 -0.99 -4.92 1.14
N ALA A 13 -0.65 -4.94 -0.15
CA ALA A 13 0.58 -4.33 -0.64
C ALA A 13 0.64 -2.82 -0.35
N VAL A 14 -0.47 -2.10 -0.52
CA VAL A 14 -0.56 -0.66 -0.21
C VAL A 14 -0.54 -0.39 1.29
N MET A 15 -1.31 -1.14 2.08
CA MET A 15 -1.34 -1.03 3.54
C MET A 15 0.05 -1.23 4.17
N HIS A 16 0.83 -2.13 3.58
CA HIS A 16 2.15 -2.53 4.07
C HIS A 16 3.32 -1.85 3.38
N ARG A 17 3.07 -0.87 2.50
CA ARG A 17 4.12 -0.18 1.73
C ARG A 17 5.06 -1.19 1.07
N GLN A 18 4.52 -2.05 0.20
CA GLN A 18 5.27 -3.05 -0.58
C GLN A 18 5.27 -2.66 -2.07
N ALA A 19 6.23 -1.83 -2.48
CA ALA A 19 6.26 -1.15 -3.78
C ALA A 19 6.52 -2.16 -4.88
N SER A 20 7.42 -3.11 -4.64
CA SER A 20 7.76 -4.15 -5.61
C SER A 20 6.53 -5.01 -5.95
N ILE A 21 5.70 -5.34 -4.95
CA ILE A 21 4.47 -6.10 -5.16
C ILE A 21 3.43 -5.24 -5.87
N PHE A 22 3.26 -3.98 -5.44
CA PHE A 22 2.37 -3.03 -6.10
C PHE A 22 2.73 -2.84 -7.59
N ASN A 23 4.01 -2.62 -7.90
CA ASN A 23 4.51 -2.42 -9.25
C ASN A 23 4.31 -3.68 -10.10
N LEU A 24 4.60 -4.86 -9.56
CA LEU A 24 4.35 -6.13 -10.26
C LEU A 24 2.86 -6.29 -10.62
N ILE A 25 1.95 -6.01 -9.68
CA ILE A 25 0.50 -6.08 -9.95
C ILE A 25 0.07 -5.02 -10.96
N HIS A 26 0.64 -3.81 -10.86
CA HIS A 26 0.37 -2.71 -11.78
C HIS A 26 0.81 -3.03 -13.22
N GLU A 27 1.91 -3.77 -13.40
CA GLU A 27 2.42 -4.22 -14.70
C GLU A 27 1.58 -5.32 -15.36
N ILE A 28 0.78 -6.07 -14.58
CA ILE A 28 -0.08 -7.15 -15.09
C ILE A 28 -1.29 -6.60 -15.91
N GLY A 29 -1.42 -5.27 -16.06
CA GLY A 29 -2.36 -4.66 -17.00
C GLY A 29 -3.81 -4.71 -16.51
N PHE A 30 -4.73 -5.29 -17.31
CA PHE A 30 -6.20 -5.26 -17.11
C PHE A 30 -6.67 -5.63 -15.68
N VAL A 31 -5.93 -6.52 -15.01
CA VAL A 31 -6.23 -6.95 -13.64
C VAL A 31 -6.16 -5.77 -12.64
N LYS A 32 -5.28 -4.80 -12.86
CA LYS A 32 -5.17 -3.58 -12.05
C LYS A 32 -6.50 -2.81 -12.02
N ASP A 33 -7.13 -2.60 -13.16
CA ASP A 33 -8.29 -1.70 -13.25
C ASP A 33 -9.49 -2.26 -12.48
N VAL A 34 -9.68 -3.59 -12.52
CA VAL A 34 -10.69 -4.27 -11.70
C VAL A 34 -10.36 -4.14 -10.22
N ILE A 35 -9.13 -4.46 -9.81
CA ILE A 35 -8.78 -4.52 -8.39
C ILE A 35 -8.73 -3.11 -7.77
N VAL A 36 -8.39 -2.06 -8.54
CA VAL A 36 -8.38 -0.67 -8.05
C VAL A 36 -9.77 -0.18 -7.64
N THR A 37 -10.82 -0.72 -8.27
CA THR A 37 -12.22 -0.38 -7.94
C THR A 37 -12.79 -1.16 -6.75
N MET A 38 -12.07 -2.18 -6.27
CA MET A 38 -12.56 -2.99 -5.15
C MET A 38 -12.48 -2.22 -3.83
N ILE A 39 -13.46 -2.47 -2.98
CA ILE A 39 -13.58 -1.93 -1.62
C ILE A 39 -13.53 -3.10 -0.63
N ASP A 40 -12.91 -2.85 0.52
CA ASP A 40 -12.85 -3.84 1.60
C ASP A 40 -14.15 -3.87 2.41
N THR A 41 -14.27 -4.79 3.37
CA THR A 41 -15.51 -4.96 4.17
C THR A 41 -15.82 -3.75 5.06
N GLU A 42 -14.84 -2.89 5.33
CA GLU A 42 -14.99 -1.63 6.05
C GLU A 42 -15.28 -0.45 5.10
N SER A 43 -15.55 -0.72 3.81
CA SER A 43 -15.72 0.30 2.77
C SER A 43 -14.49 1.18 2.53
N ASN A 44 -13.28 0.70 2.87
CA ASN A 44 -12.05 1.39 2.52
C ASN A 44 -11.73 1.15 1.04
N THR A 45 -11.40 2.23 0.32
CA THR A 45 -10.73 2.13 -0.98
C THR A 45 -9.22 1.96 -0.81
N LEU A 46 -8.52 1.60 -1.88
CA LEU A 46 -7.07 1.62 -1.93
C LEU A 46 -6.44 2.94 -1.45
N LEU A 47 -7.07 4.07 -1.76
CA LEU A 47 -6.58 5.38 -1.32
C LEU A 47 -6.74 5.59 0.18
N HIS A 48 -7.84 5.11 0.77
CA HIS A 48 -8.02 5.10 2.22
C HIS A 48 -6.92 4.27 2.89
N LEU A 49 -6.61 3.09 2.35
CA LEU A 49 -5.54 2.23 2.87
C LEU A 49 -4.14 2.83 2.70
N ALA A 50 -3.91 3.56 1.61
CA ALA A 50 -2.65 4.29 1.38
C ALA A 50 -2.45 5.40 2.42
N ALA A 51 -3.53 6.09 2.80
CA ALA A 51 -3.50 7.14 3.80
C ALA A 51 -3.38 6.61 5.24
N LYS A 52 -3.77 5.36 5.50
CA LYS A 52 -3.57 4.73 6.82
C LYS A 52 -2.07 4.63 7.12
N ARG A 53 -1.72 4.90 8.39
CA ARG A 53 -0.35 4.72 8.88
C ARG A 53 0.04 3.27 8.66
N ALA A 54 1.13 3.05 7.95
CA ALA A 54 1.64 1.71 7.71
C ALA A 54 1.85 1.01 9.07
N PRO A 55 1.48 -0.27 9.21
CA PRO A 55 1.82 -1.05 10.38
C PRO A 55 3.32 -0.94 10.65
N PRO A 56 3.76 -0.97 11.91
CA PRO A 56 5.17 -1.11 12.23
C PRO A 56 5.65 -2.45 11.67
N GLN A 57 6.13 -2.42 10.44
CA GLN A 57 6.78 -3.54 9.77
C GLN A 57 8.28 -3.34 9.87
N ARG A 58 9.01 -4.46 9.91
CA ARG A 58 10.48 -4.55 10.04
C ARG A 58 11.30 -3.52 9.25
N GLN A 59 10.78 -2.94 8.16
CA GLN A 59 11.46 -1.88 7.39
C GLN A 59 11.44 -0.51 8.09
N LEU A 60 10.37 -0.16 8.81
CA LEU A 60 10.27 1.06 9.62
C LEU A 60 10.85 0.89 11.03
N GLU A 61 10.87 -0.32 11.57
CA GLU A 61 11.53 -0.61 12.86
C GLU A 61 13.06 -0.69 12.75
N LEU A 62 13.64 -0.75 11.55
CA LEU A 62 15.08 -0.70 11.37
C LEU A 62 15.67 0.69 11.70
N VAL A 63 14.85 1.75 11.73
CA VAL A 63 15.31 3.13 11.97
C VAL A 63 14.35 3.88 12.92
N SER A 64 14.82 4.13 14.13
CA SER A 64 14.09 4.82 15.21
C SER A 64 13.98 6.33 14.97
N GLY A 65 12.75 6.87 14.88
CA GLY A 65 12.47 8.31 14.98
C GLY A 65 11.36 8.85 14.05
N ALA A 66 10.46 9.70 14.57
CA ALA A 66 9.33 10.26 13.82
C ALA A 66 9.74 11.06 12.57
N ALA A 67 10.86 11.78 12.63
CA ALA A 67 11.41 12.51 11.48
C ALA A 67 11.84 11.56 10.34
N PHE A 68 12.38 10.39 10.67
CA PHE A 68 12.83 9.42 9.68
C PHE A 68 11.66 8.62 9.08
N GLN A 69 10.63 8.31 9.87
CA GLN A 69 9.35 7.76 9.36
C GLN A 69 8.74 8.71 8.33
N MET A 70 8.73 10.02 8.61
CA MET A 70 8.26 11.05 7.68
C MET A 70 9.13 11.14 6.42
N CYS A 71 10.46 11.10 6.54
CA CYS A 71 11.36 11.05 5.38
C CYS A 71 11.09 9.83 4.48
N LEU A 72 10.83 8.66 5.07
CA LEU A 72 10.52 7.47 4.29
C LEU A 72 9.19 7.62 3.55
N GLU A 73 8.13 8.04 4.24
CA GLU A 73 6.82 8.31 3.60
C GLU A 73 6.93 9.37 2.48
N LEU A 74 7.82 10.36 2.63
CA LEU A 74 8.13 11.32 1.56
C LEU A 74 8.83 10.68 0.36
N VAL A 75 9.75 9.72 0.56
CA VAL A 75 10.37 8.95 -0.53
C VAL A 75 9.30 8.11 -1.24
N TRP A 76 8.42 7.45 -0.50
CA TRP A 76 7.27 6.73 -1.05
C TRP A 76 6.36 7.62 -1.89
N PHE A 77 6.11 8.85 -1.45
CA PHE A 77 5.30 9.81 -2.19
C PHE A 77 6.03 10.39 -3.41
N LYS A 78 7.36 10.58 -3.33
CA LYS A 78 8.16 11.18 -4.40
C LYS A 78 8.58 10.22 -5.51
N VAL A 79 8.54 8.89 -5.32
CA VAL A 79 8.96 7.91 -6.35
C VAL A 79 7.90 7.78 -7.46
N ARG A 80 7.53 8.91 -8.07
CA ARG A 80 6.70 8.96 -9.27
C ARG A 80 6.85 10.27 -10.04
N VAL A 81 7.96 10.40 -10.80
CA VAL A 81 7.95 10.95 -12.17
C VAL A 81 9.10 10.30 -12.95
N ASN A 82 8.78 9.27 -13.75
CA ASN A 82 9.18 9.04 -15.14
C ASN A 82 8.59 7.72 -15.63
#